data_AF-A0AAJ3NGJ2-F1
#
_entry.id   AF-A0AAJ3NGJ2-F1
#
_cell.length_a   1.000
_cell.length_b   1.000
_cell.length_c   1.000
_cell.angle_alpha   90.00
_cell.angle_beta   90.00
_cell.angle_gamma   90.00
#
_symmetry.space_group_name_H-M   'P 1'
#
loop_
_entity.id
_entity.type
_entity.pdbx_description
1 polymer ?
#
loop_
_entity_poly.entity_id
_entity_poly.type
_entity_poly.pdbx_seq_one_letter_code
_entity_poly.pdbx_strand_id
1 'polypeptide(L)'
;MSNCEGQNKKTVPSSKINKKNAINNSIKNDTMKYFNIDKYKDWELDNSYTTSTDKRKFLKKGNERIEINFLPDGIQVRLRKFDSPYEKIEGYSNSTKLLIVEGFDFYGSPIDKTIQYDEKHQVIQEIDYEKTYGFTIKDLIEKIRKEYHVDLENISQGGSVRRNGKDGISYYEVSLKSKEEPLKMDYILVDGTTGKTLFKSYYYMKGDGKNPFDEYLETLRNK
;
A
#
# COMPACT_ATOMS: atom_id res chain seq x y z
N MET A 1 66.72 16.57 -42.21
CA MET A 1 65.85 16.81 -41.04
C MET A 1 64.64 17.60 -41.57
N SER A 2 63.37 17.22 -41.44
CA SER A 2 62.70 16.09 -40.80
C SER A 2 61.23 16.11 -41.28
N ASN A 3 60.62 14.92 -41.45
CA ASN A 3 59.17 14.61 -41.39
C ASN A 3 58.21 15.22 -42.44
N CYS A 4 57.10 14.59 -42.87
CA CYS A 4 56.41 13.36 -42.48
C CYS A 4 55.44 12.93 -43.61
N GLU A 5 55.23 11.61 -43.72
CA GLU A 5 53.96 10.85 -43.86
C GLU A 5 52.82 11.45 -44.74
N GLY A 6 52.17 10.73 -45.66
CA GLY A 6 51.85 9.31 -45.68
C GLY A 6 50.36 9.08 -45.98
N GLN A 7 49.99 9.25 -47.26
CA GLN A 7 49.03 8.44 -48.04
C GLN A 7 47.56 8.21 -47.59
N ASN A 8 46.68 8.86 -48.36
CA ASN A 8 45.53 8.30 -49.11
C ASN A 8 44.96 6.90 -48.77
N LYS A 9 43.70 6.95 -48.33
CA LYS A 9 42.50 6.23 -48.83
C LYS A 9 42.67 4.79 -49.37
N LYS A 10 42.15 3.83 -48.61
CA LYS A 10 41.53 2.58 -49.11
C LYS A 10 40.13 2.41 -48.51
N THR A 11 39.18 2.15 -49.41
CA THR A 11 37.75 1.84 -49.24
C THR A 11 37.51 0.40 -48.79
N VAL A 12 36.49 0.12 -47.95
CA VAL A 12 35.47 -0.96 -48.10
C VAL A 12 34.28 -0.72 -47.11
N PRO A 13 33.10 -1.40 -47.18
CA PRO A 13 31.81 -0.72 -47.33
C PRO A 13 30.75 -1.04 -46.25
N SER A 14 29.69 -0.22 -46.27
CA SER A 14 28.30 -0.47 -45.85
C SER A 14 28.01 -1.39 -44.65
N SER A 15 27.49 -0.81 -43.58
CA SER A 15 26.44 -1.45 -42.77
C SER A 15 25.24 -0.52 -42.64
N LYS A 16 24.10 -1.01 -43.12
CA LYS A 16 22.79 -0.39 -43.19
C LYS A 16 22.34 0.10 -41.80
N ILE A 17 22.04 1.40 -41.69
CA ILE A 17 21.28 1.96 -40.56
C ILE A 17 19.82 1.55 -40.76
N ASN A 18 19.37 0.55 -40.02
CA ASN A 18 17.96 0.18 -39.97
C ASN A 18 17.17 1.22 -39.17
N LYS A 19 16.45 2.08 -39.88
CA LYS A 19 15.28 2.81 -39.35
C LYS A 19 14.12 1.82 -39.10
N LYS A 20 13.87 1.47 -37.84
CA LYS A 20 12.63 0.86 -37.30
C LYS A 20 12.66 1.07 -35.78
N ASN A 21 11.68 1.60 -35.05
CA ASN A 21 10.31 2.01 -35.31
C ASN A 21 10.00 3.16 -34.35
N ALA A 22 9.46 4.27 -34.84
CA ALA A 22 8.76 5.22 -33.98
C ALA A 22 7.48 4.52 -33.50
N ILE A 23 7.39 4.23 -32.20
CA ILE A 23 6.16 3.74 -31.59
C ILE A 23 5.25 4.96 -31.47
N ASN A 24 4.36 5.12 -32.45
CA ASN A 24 3.20 5.99 -32.34
C ASN A 24 2.24 5.38 -31.31
N ASN A 25 2.50 5.64 -30.03
CA ASN A 25 1.51 5.45 -28.98
C ASN A 25 0.56 6.65 -29.00
N SER A 26 -0.34 6.71 -29.99
CA SER A 26 -1.60 7.42 -29.80
C SER A 26 -2.49 6.53 -28.91
N ILE A 27 -2.17 6.50 -27.63
CA ILE A 27 -3.04 5.88 -26.62
C ILE A 27 -4.29 6.77 -26.57
N LYS A 28 -5.45 6.18 -26.82
CA LYS A 28 -6.74 6.83 -26.65
C LYS A 28 -6.83 7.39 -25.22
N ASN A 29 -6.96 8.71 -25.09
CA ASN A 29 -7.08 9.45 -23.83
C ASN A 29 -8.43 9.22 -23.12
N ASP A 30 -8.89 7.98 -22.98
CA ASP A 30 -10.15 7.62 -22.28
C ASP A 30 -9.92 7.02 -20.88
N THR A 31 -8.66 6.88 -20.43
CA THR A 31 -8.31 6.21 -19.16
C THR A 31 -7.80 7.15 -18.06
N MET A 32 -7.63 8.44 -18.34
CA MET A 32 -7.12 9.39 -17.34
C MET A 32 -8.19 9.71 -16.30
N LYS A 33 -7.88 9.41 -15.03
CA LYS A 33 -8.77 9.70 -13.92
C LYS A 33 -8.44 11.07 -13.32
N TYR A 34 -9.47 11.87 -13.09
CA TYR A 34 -9.35 13.18 -12.43
C TYR A 34 -10.14 13.23 -11.13
N PHE A 35 -9.61 13.96 -10.15
CA PHE A 35 -10.34 14.28 -8.94
C PHE A 35 -11.48 15.25 -9.26
N ASN A 36 -12.69 14.85 -8.90
CA ASN A 36 -13.87 15.70 -8.95
C ASN A 36 -14.68 15.49 -7.66
N ILE A 37 -14.79 16.54 -6.85
CA ILE A 37 -15.54 16.50 -5.58
C ILE A 37 -17.05 16.37 -5.80
N ASP A 38 -17.58 16.85 -6.95
CA ASP A 38 -19.01 16.81 -7.25
C ASP A 38 -19.53 15.37 -7.43
N LYS A 39 -18.63 14.41 -7.65
CA LYS A 39 -18.96 12.98 -7.59
C LYS A 39 -19.59 12.57 -6.26
N TYR A 40 -19.30 13.33 -5.20
CA TYR A 40 -19.76 13.07 -3.83
C TYR A 40 -20.80 14.09 -3.35
N LYS A 41 -21.41 14.87 -4.25
CA LYS A 41 -22.40 15.89 -3.88
C LYS A 41 -23.64 15.33 -3.15
N ASP A 42 -24.01 14.08 -3.48
CA ASP A 42 -25.15 13.37 -2.89
C ASP A 42 -24.73 12.48 -1.70
N TRP A 43 -23.49 12.63 -1.21
CA TRP A 43 -22.99 11.91 -0.04
C TRP A 43 -23.21 12.76 1.22
N GLU A 44 -23.51 12.10 2.32
CA GLU A 44 -23.73 12.75 3.60
C GLU A 44 -22.39 12.98 4.31
N LEU A 45 -22.31 14.02 5.14
CA LEU A 45 -21.19 14.21 6.05
C LEU A 45 -21.15 13.06 7.09
N ASP A 46 -19.96 12.55 7.33
CA ASP A 46 -19.73 11.51 8.33
C ASP A 46 -19.28 12.11 9.66
N ASN A 47 -20.25 12.36 10.53
CA ASN A 47 -20.04 13.00 11.84
C ASN A 47 -19.38 12.11 12.89
N SER A 48 -19.02 10.85 12.56
CA SER A 48 -18.26 10.00 13.49
C SER A 48 -16.81 10.47 13.68
N TYR A 49 -16.35 11.38 12.81
CA TYR A 49 -15.07 12.05 12.93
C TYR A 49 -15.29 13.54 13.15
N THR A 50 -14.65 14.08 14.19
CA THR A 50 -14.57 15.52 14.39
C THR A 50 -13.43 16.07 13.53
N THR A 51 -13.74 16.87 12.52
CA THR A 51 -12.73 17.64 11.78
C THR A 51 -12.70 19.06 12.30
N SER A 52 -11.56 19.50 12.83
CA SER A 52 -11.32 20.90 13.20
C SER A 52 -10.92 21.79 12.01
N THR A 53 -10.84 21.25 10.80
CA THR A 53 -10.28 21.95 9.63
C THR A 53 -10.97 21.57 8.32
N ASP A 54 -11.08 22.51 7.39
CA ASP A 54 -11.58 22.29 6.01
C ASP A 54 -10.64 21.44 5.14
N LYS A 55 -9.45 21.07 5.65
CA LYS A 55 -8.45 20.28 4.94
C LYS A 55 -8.78 18.79 4.84
N ARG A 56 -9.80 18.32 5.56
CA ARG A 56 -10.22 16.91 5.57
C ARG A 56 -11.73 16.82 5.53
N LYS A 57 -12.25 15.99 4.63
CA LYS A 57 -13.69 15.69 4.53
C LYS A 57 -13.91 14.21 4.70
N PHE A 58 -14.86 13.85 5.56
CA PHE A 58 -15.37 12.51 5.69
C PHE A 58 -16.80 12.47 5.19
N LEU A 59 -17.06 11.67 4.17
CA LEU A 59 -18.39 11.49 3.61
C LEU A 59 -18.77 10.00 3.66
N LYS A 60 -20.07 9.74 3.70
CA LYS A 60 -20.61 8.38 3.70
C LYS A 60 -21.82 8.26 2.79
N LYS A 61 -22.05 7.05 2.28
CA LYS A 61 -23.25 6.68 1.55
C LYS A 61 -23.53 5.20 1.77
N GLY A 62 -24.57 4.89 2.54
CA GLY A 62 -24.84 3.51 2.97
C GLY A 62 -23.63 2.93 3.73
N ASN A 63 -23.10 1.81 3.23
CA ASN A 63 -21.96 1.11 3.82
C ASN A 63 -20.59 1.62 3.30
N GLU A 64 -20.58 2.60 2.40
CA GLU A 64 -19.34 3.17 1.86
C GLU A 64 -18.95 4.45 2.62
N ARG A 65 -17.64 4.65 2.74
CA ARG A 65 -17.03 5.83 3.34
C ARG A 65 -15.89 6.32 2.45
N ILE A 66 -15.81 7.64 2.35
CA ILE A 66 -14.70 8.32 1.71
C ILE A 66 -14.09 9.32 2.67
N GLU A 67 -12.77 9.33 2.70
CA GLU A 67 -11.97 10.37 3.31
C GLU A 67 -11.20 11.10 2.21
N ILE A 68 -11.31 12.43 2.22
CA ILE A 68 -10.61 13.32 1.28
C ILE A 68 -9.71 14.23 2.09
N ASN A 69 -8.40 14.13 1.87
CA ASN A 69 -7.37 14.97 2.47
C ASN A 69 -6.83 15.94 1.43
N PHE A 70 -7.01 17.24 1.67
CA PHE A 70 -6.40 18.31 0.88
C PHE A 70 -5.05 18.65 1.49
N LEU A 71 -4.00 18.06 0.93
CA LEU A 71 -2.61 18.24 1.35
C LEU A 71 -1.93 19.35 0.54
N PRO A 72 -0.81 19.94 1.01
CA PRO A 72 -0.09 20.95 0.24
C PRO A 72 0.39 20.46 -1.15
N ASP A 73 0.77 19.19 -1.24
CA ASP A 73 1.36 18.52 -2.40
C ASP A 73 0.36 17.73 -3.25
N GLY A 74 -0.86 17.53 -2.78
CA GLY A 74 -1.90 16.87 -3.56
C GLY A 74 -3.22 16.66 -2.82
N ILE A 75 -4.08 15.87 -3.42
CA ILE A 75 -5.35 15.44 -2.82
C ILE A 75 -5.28 13.93 -2.65
N GLN A 76 -5.41 13.44 -1.42
CA GLN A 76 -5.54 12.01 -1.16
C GLN A 76 -7.00 11.66 -0.93
N VAL A 77 -7.45 10.60 -1.60
CA VAL A 77 -8.77 10.00 -1.46
C VAL A 77 -8.58 8.58 -0.96
N ARG A 78 -9.28 8.27 0.12
CA ARG A 78 -9.35 6.94 0.74
C ARG A 78 -10.79 6.45 0.68
N LEU A 79 -11.03 5.36 -0.04
CA LEU A 79 -12.35 4.75 -0.23
C LEU A 79 -12.39 3.40 0.48
N ARG A 80 -13.34 3.22 1.39
CA ARG A 80 -13.52 1.97 2.14
C ARG A 80 -14.99 1.66 2.40
N LYS A 81 -15.27 0.43 2.84
CA LYS A 81 -16.56 0.04 3.41
C LYS A 81 -16.47 -0.02 4.93
N PHE A 82 -17.57 0.18 5.65
CA PHE A 82 -17.54 0.14 7.12
C PHE A 82 -17.22 -1.24 7.68
N ASP A 83 -17.53 -2.31 6.95
CA ASP A 83 -17.37 -3.70 7.37
C ASP A 83 -16.15 -4.38 6.75
N SER A 84 -15.31 -3.63 6.04
CA SER A 84 -14.17 -4.15 5.28
C SER A 84 -12.85 -3.60 5.82
N PRO A 85 -11.81 -4.43 5.96
CA PRO A 85 -10.46 -3.97 6.26
C PRO A 85 -9.73 -3.41 5.03
N TYR A 86 -10.31 -3.54 3.83
CA TYR A 86 -9.71 -3.08 2.59
C TYR A 86 -10.05 -1.61 2.32
N GLU A 87 -9.04 -0.86 1.88
CA GLU A 87 -9.17 0.53 1.46
C GLU A 87 -8.49 0.73 0.10
N LYS A 88 -9.16 1.42 -0.83
CA LYS A 88 -8.51 1.94 -2.03
C LYS A 88 -7.96 3.33 -1.74
N ILE A 89 -6.71 3.55 -2.11
CA ILE A 89 -6.03 4.84 -1.97
C ILE A 89 -5.76 5.41 -3.36
N GLU A 90 -6.09 6.68 -3.53
CA GLU A 90 -5.82 7.43 -4.75
C GLU A 90 -5.27 8.80 -4.38
N GLY A 91 -4.20 9.22 -5.04
CA GLY A 91 -3.63 10.55 -4.90
C GLY A 91 -3.68 11.30 -6.22
N TYR A 92 -3.98 12.58 -6.13
CA TYR A 92 -4.22 13.45 -7.27
C TYR A 92 -3.38 14.72 -7.16
N SER A 93 -2.93 15.22 -8.31
CA SER A 93 -2.23 16.50 -8.38
C SER A 93 -3.14 17.66 -7.96
N ASN A 94 -2.60 18.61 -7.19
CA ASN A 94 -3.33 19.82 -6.83
C ASN A 94 -3.60 20.74 -8.03
N SER A 95 -2.68 20.80 -9.00
CA SER A 95 -2.77 21.71 -10.14
C SER A 95 -3.71 21.17 -11.24
N THR A 96 -3.52 19.92 -11.63
CA THR A 96 -4.24 19.31 -12.77
C THR A 96 -5.42 18.44 -12.35
N LYS A 97 -5.52 18.09 -11.06
CA LYS A 97 -6.45 17.09 -10.53
C LYS A 97 -6.28 15.69 -11.12
N LEU A 98 -5.24 15.45 -11.92
CA LEU A 98 -4.96 14.14 -12.51
C LEU A 98 -4.51 13.14 -11.43
N LEU A 99 -4.92 11.88 -11.56
CA LEU A 99 -4.45 10.77 -10.73
C LEU A 99 -2.95 10.57 -10.93
N ILE A 100 -2.19 10.67 -9.83
CA ILE A 100 -0.74 10.51 -9.80
C ILE A 100 -0.29 9.30 -9.00
N VAL A 101 -1.15 8.74 -8.15
CA VAL A 101 -0.87 7.49 -7.42
C VAL A 101 -2.15 6.72 -7.17
N GLU A 102 -2.09 5.39 -7.26
CA GLU A 102 -3.15 4.50 -6.78
C GLU A 102 -2.58 3.27 -6.11
N GLY A 103 -3.31 2.74 -5.13
CA GLY A 103 -2.93 1.54 -4.39
C GLY A 103 -4.06 1.02 -3.52
N PHE A 104 -3.76 -0.05 -2.78
CA PHE A 104 -4.70 -0.73 -1.89
C PHE A 104 -4.05 -1.02 -0.56
N ASP A 105 -4.82 -0.89 0.51
CA ASP A 105 -4.42 -1.23 1.87
C ASP A 105 -5.32 -2.33 2.43
N PHE A 106 -4.74 -3.16 3.30
CA PHE A 106 -5.45 -4.06 4.21
C PHE A 106 -5.09 -3.67 5.65
N TYR A 107 -6.06 -3.23 6.44
CA TYR A 107 -5.84 -2.63 7.77
C TYR A 107 -4.77 -1.50 7.77
N GLY A 108 -4.74 -0.70 6.71
CA GLY A 108 -3.77 0.40 6.56
C GLY A 108 -2.34 -0.04 6.23
N SER A 109 -2.13 -1.33 5.94
CA SER A 109 -0.86 -1.85 5.39
C SER A 109 -0.99 -1.99 3.87
N PRO A 110 -0.05 -1.46 3.06
CA PRO A 110 -0.08 -1.62 1.63
C PRO A 110 -0.07 -3.09 1.20
N ILE A 111 -0.95 -3.42 0.25
CA ILE A 111 -1.06 -4.72 -0.40
C ILE A 111 -1.07 -4.56 -1.92
N ASP A 112 -0.90 -5.67 -2.61
CA ASP A 112 -0.86 -5.72 -4.07
C ASP A 112 0.18 -4.71 -4.61
N LYS A 113 -0.22 -3.87 -5.55
CA LYS A 113 0.65 -2.89 -6.19
C LYS A 113 0.22 -1.47 -5.85
N THR A 114 1.21 -0.61 -5.63
CA THR A 114 1.05 0.84 -5.77
C THR A 114 1.71 1.30 -7.05
N ILE A 115 0.98 2.08 -7.85
CA ILE A 115 1.43 2.61 -9.12
C ILE A 115 1.48 4.13 -9.01
N GLN A 116 2.59 4.72 -9.43
CA GLN A 116 2.77 6.16 -9.53
C GLN A 116 2.90 6.57 -10.99
N TYR A 117 2.26 7.70 -11.33
CA TYR A 117 2.20 8.25 -12.67
C TYR A 117 2.84 9.64 -12.73
N ASP A 118 3.41 9.98 -13.89
CA ASP A 118 3.80 11.36 -14.21
C ASP A 118 2.61 12.23 -14.67
N GLU A 119 2.90 13.49 -14.99
CA GLU A 119 1.90 14.46 -15.48
C GLU A 119 1.29 14.10 -16.84
N LYS A 120 1.94 13.22 -17.62
CA LYS A 120 1.43 12.67 -18.89
C LYS A 120 0.71 11.35 -18.68
N HIS A 121 0.49 10.96 -17.42
CA HIS A 121 -0.12 9.70 -16.99
C HIS A 121 0.65 8.45 -17.44
N GLN A 122 1.97 8.56 -17.56
CA GLN A 122 2.87 7.42 -17.77
C GLN A 122 3.33 6.87 -16.43
N VAL A 123 3.39 5.53 -16.30
CA VAL A 123 3.88 4.88 -15.08
C VAL A 123 5.37 5.23 -14.88
N ILE A 124 5.70 5.81 -13.74
CA ILE A 124 7.07 6.12 -13.33
C ILE A 124 7.58 5.21 -12.22
N GLN A 125 6.67 4.62 -11.45
CA GLN A 125 7.02 3.67 -10.39
C GLN A 125 5.90 2.65 -10.21
N GLU A 126 6.30 1.40 -9.98
CA GLU A 126 5.43 0.33 -9.53
C GLU A 126 6.11 -0.38 -8.36
N ILE A 127 5.44 -0.40 -7.21
CA ILE A 127 5.88 -1.13 -6.01
C ILE A 127 4.91 -2.28 -5.81
N ASP A 128 5.43 -3.51 -5.86
CA ASP A 128 4.68 -4.73 -5.60
C ASP A 128 4.99 -5.22 -4.19
N TYR A 129 4.03 -5.02 -3.28
CA TYR A 129 4.16 -5.34 -1.87
C TYR A 129 4.02 -6.83 -1.58
N GLU A 130 3.58 -7.64 -2.55
CA GLU A 130 3.48 -9.09 -2.38
C GLU A 130 4.84 -9.77 -2.58
N LYS A 131 5.78 -9.14 -3.30
CA LYS A 131 7.11 -9.72 -3.58
C LYS A 131 7.93 -10.03 -2.33
N THR A 132 7.73 -9.30 -1.25
CA THR A 132 8.46 -9.51 0.01
C THR A 132 7.78 -10.52 0.94
N TYR A 133 6.60 -11.02 0.57
CA TYR A 133 5.78 -11.92 1.37
C TYR A 133 5.56 -13.24 0.64
N GLY A 134 6.42 -14.22 0.91
CA GLY A 134 6.23 -15.60 0.42
C GLY A 134 4.97 -16.27 0.97
N PHE A 135 4.48 -15.81 2.13
CA PHE A 135 3.21 -16.18 2.73
C PHE A 135 2.24 -15.01 2.58
N THR A 136 1.18 -15.18 1.78
CA THR A 136 0.34 -14.05 1.35
C THR A 136 -0.64 -13.61 2.44
N ILE A 137 -1.27 -12.44 2.26
CA ILE A 137 -2.37 -12.00 3.14
C ILE A 137 -3.53 -12.99 3.12
N LYS A 138 -3.83 -13.61 1.97
CA LYS A 138 -4.88 -14.62 1.86
C LYS A 138 -4.54 -15.85 2.71
N ASP A 139 -3.29 -16.31 2.65
CA ASP A 139 -2.84 -17.44 3.46
C ASP A 139 -2.91 -17.11 4.96
N LEU A 140 -2.58 -15.87 5.34
CA LEU A 140 -2.72 -15.39 6.72
C LEU A 140 -4.18 -15.39 7.17
N ILE A 141 -5.10 -14.87 6.35
CA ILE A 141 -6.54 -14.87 6.63
C ILE A 141 -7.02 -16.30 6.88
N GLU A 142 -6.70 -17.25 6.00
CA GLU A 142 -7.08 -18.66 6.17
C GLU A 142 -6.47 -19.29 7.42
N LYS A 143 -5.19 -19.01 7.70
CA LYS A 143 -4.51 -19.50 8.91
C LYS A 143 -5.22 -19.02 10.16
N ILE A 144 -5.51 -17.72 10.27
CA ILE A 144 -6.16 -17.15 11.45
C ILE A 144 -7.60 -17.64 11.58
N ARG A 145 -8.33 -17.75 10.47
CA ARG A 145 -9.67 -18.32 10.45
C ARG A 145 -9.70 -19.77 10.94
N LYS A 146 -8.72 -20.59 10.52
CA LYS A 146 -8.62 -22.00 10.90
C LYS A 146 -8.16 -22.22 12.34
N GLU A 147 -7.13 -21.51 12.77
CA GLU A 147 -6.48 -21.75 14.07
C GLU A 147 -7.11 -20.97 15.23
N TYR A 148 -7.73 -19.81 14.95
CA TYR A 148 -8.26 -18.90 15.97
C TYR A 148 -9.75 -18.64 15.81
N HIS A 149 -10.38 -19.14 14.75
CA HIS A 149 -11.81 -18.96 14.46
C HIS A 149 -12.19 -17.48 14.36
N VAL A 150 -11.28 -16.66 13.82
CA VAL A 150 -11.50 -15.24 13.52
C VAL A 150 -11.31 -15.02 12.04
N ASP A 151 -12.30 -14.42 11.40
CA ASP A 151 -12.20 -13.96 10.03
C ASP A 151 -11.65 -12.53 9.99
N LEU A 152 -10.40 -12.38 9.54
CA LEU A 152 -9.74 -11.09 9.42
C LEU A 152 -10.37 -10.17 8.36
N GLU A 153 -11.20 -10.71 7.46
CA GLU A 153 -11.96 -9.88 6.51
C GLU A 153 -13.24 -9.29 7.14
N ASN A 154 -13.63 -9.78 8.32
CA ASN A 154 -14.79 -9.31 9.05
C ASN A 154 -14.34 -8.48 10.27
N ILE A 155 -14.28 -7.16 10.09
CA ILE A 155 -13.74 -6.27 11.13
C ILE A 155 -14.54 -6.29 12.45
N SER A 156 -15.81 -6.71 12.40
CA SER A 156 -16.66 -6.81 13.60
C SER A 156 -16.16 -7.86 14.59
N GLN A 157 -15.40 -8.85 14.10
CA GLN A 157 -14.77 -9.89 14.93
C GLN A 157 -13.52 -9.37 15.68
N GLY A 158 -13.11 -8.12 15.45
CA GLY A 158 -12.10 -7.45 16.26
C GLY A 158 -10.67 -7.92 16.01
N GLY A 159 -10.39 -8.49 14.84
CA GLY A 159 -9.02 -8.71 14.37
C GLY A 159 -8.43 -7.46 13.71
N SER A 160 -7.11 -7.35 13.73
CA SER A 160 -6.36 -6.40 12.90
C SER A 160 -5.01 -6.98 12.51
N VAL A 161 -4.47 -6.52 11.39
CA VAL A 161 -3.16 -6.94 10.89
C VAL A 161 -2.29 -5.72 10.61
N ARG A 162 -1.00 -5.83 10.93
CA ARG A 162 0.03 -4.92 10.46
C ARG A 162 1.11 -5.72 9.73
N ARG A 163 1.48 -5.27 8.53
CA ARG A 163 2.71 -5.70 7.86
C ARG A 163 3.90 -4.93 8.46
N ASN A 164 4.95 -5.66 8.81
CA ASN A 164 6.19 -5.08 9.31
C ASN A 164 7.39 -5.77 8.65
N GLY A 165 8.53 -5.08 8.59
CA GLY A 165 9.74 -5.59 7.98
C GLY A 165 10.96 -5.13 8.77
N LYS A 166 11.84 -6.06 9.14
CA LYS A 166 13.08 -5.76 9.85
C LYS A 166 14.20 -6.69 9.41
N ASP A 167 15.36 -6.10 9.11
CA ASP A 167 16.58 -6.81 8.72
C ASP A 167 16.36 -7.80 7.54
N GLY A 168 15.52 -7.41 6.58
CA GLY A 168 15.18 -8.23 5.40
C GLY A 168 14.14 -9.33 5.66
N ILE A 169 13.63 -9.44 6.88
CA ILE A 169 12.58 -10.39 7.25
C ILE A 169 11.24 -9.66 7.29
N SER A 170 10.26 -10.22 6.60
CA SER A 170 8.87 -9.75 6.60
C SER A 170 8.07 -10.43 7.70
N TYR A 171 7.19 -9.68 8.35
CA TYR A 171 6.34 -10.15 9.44
C TYR A 171 4.89 -9.73 9.22
N TYR A 172 3.98 -10.54 9.75
CA TYR A 172 2.62 -10.14 10.07
C TYR A 172 2.45 -10.08 11.58
N GLU A 173 2.03 -8.92 12.06
CA GLU A 173 1.60 -8.71 13.43
C GLU A 173 0.08 -8.78 13.46
N VAL A 174 -0.47 -9.84 14.05
CA VAL A 174 -1.92 -10.03 14.18
C VAL A 174 -2.33 -9.76 15.61
N SER A 175 -3.30 -8.87 15.78
CA SER A 175 -3.94 -8.59 17.06
C SER A 175 -5.39 -9.04 17.02
N LEU A 176 -5.80 -9.85 17.98
CA LEU A 176 -7.17 -10.35 18.11
C LEU A 176 -7.75 -9.90 19.46
N LYS A 177 -9.00 -9.44 19.50
CA LYS A 177 -9.67 -9.17 20.78
C LYS A 177 -9.73 -10.46 21.60
N SER A 178 -9.25 -10.40 22.85
CA SER A 178 -9.32 -11.53 23.75
C SER A 178 -10.78 -11.84 24.10
N LYS A 179 -11.12 -13.12 24.17
CA LYS A 179 -12.43 -13.59 24.65
C LYS A 179 -12.54 -13.52 26.18
N GLU A 180 -11.41 -13.43 26.86
CA GLU A 180 -11.31 -13.46 28.33
C GLU A 180 -11.48 -12.07 28.93
N GLU A 181 -10.83 -11.06 28.34
CA GLU A 181 -10.73 -9.71 28.91
C GLU A 181 -10.98 -8.63 27.83
N PRO A 182 -11.97 -7.72 28.00
CA PRO A 182 -12.36 -6.75 26.97
C PRO A 182 -11.27 -5.79 26.49
N LEU A 183 -10.25 -5.53 27.31
CA LEU A 183 -9.15 -4.60 27.00
C LEU A 183 -7.87 -5.31 26.57
N LYS A 184 -7.85 -6.64 26.61
CA LYS A 184 -6.70 -7.46 26.23
C LYS A 184 -6.78 -7.81 24.75
N MET A 185 -5.67 -7.66 24.06
CA MET A 185 -5.47 -8.07 22.68
C MET A 185 -4.45 -9.21 22.67
N ASP A 186 -4.86 -10.36 22.15
CA ASP A 186 -3.94 -11.46 21.89
C ASP A 186 -3.08 -11.10 20.67
N TYR A 187 -1.77 -11.23 20.82
CA TYR A 187 -0.79 -10.87 19.81
C TYR A 187 -0.13 -12.12 19.23
N ILE A 188 -0.11 -12.22 17.91
CA ILE A 188 0.47 -13.34 17.17
C ILE A 188 1.41 -12.77 16.11
N LEU A 189 2.70 -13.10 16.23
CA LEU A 189 3.70 -12.77 15.22
C LEU A 189 3.87 -13.94 14.26
N VAL A 190 3.67 -13.68 12.98
CA VAL A 190 3.81 -14.68 11.92
C VAL A 190 4.92 -14.25 10.97
N ASP A 191 5.77 -15.19 10.60
CA ASP A 191 6.78 -15.02 9.57
C ASP A 191 6.10 -14.80 8.20
N GLY A 192 6.37 -13.67 7.58
CA GLY A 192 5.76 -13.25 6.32
C GLY A 192 6.24 -14.04 5.09
N THR A 193 7.26 -14.89 5.23
CA THR A 193 7.76 -15.74 4.14
C THR A 193 7.24 -17.17 4.26
N THR A 194 7.24 -17.71 5.48
CA THR A 194 6.96 -19.13 5.74
C THR A 194 5.58 -19.40 6.36
N GLY A 195 4.93 -18.37 6.91
CA GLY A 195 3.66 -18.51 7.64
C GLY A 195 3.81 -19.14 9.03
N LYS A 196 5.04 -19.37 9.49
CA LYS A 196 5.30 -19.92 10.82
C LYS A 196 4.97 -18.89 11.89
N THR A 197 4.26 -19.30 12.95
CA THR A 197 4.11 -18.48 14.15
C THR A 197 5.44 -18.41 14.89
N LEU A 198 5.99 -17.20 15.02
CA LEU A 198 7.27 -16.93 15.65
C LEU A 198 7.14 -16.61 17.14
N PHE A 199 6.07 -15.91 17.50
CA PHE A 199 5.84 -15.43 18.86
C PHE A 199 4.34 -15.28 19.14
N LYS A 200 3.96 -15.49 20.40
CA LYS A 200 2.62 -15.21 20.91
C LYS A 200 2.78 -14.46 22.23
N SER A 201 2.00 -13.39 22.39
CA SER A 201 1.94 -12.59 23.62
C SER A 201 0.55 -11.95 23.69
N TYR A 202 0.41 -10.91 24.51
CA TYR A 202 -0.78 -10.08 24.57
C TYR A 202 -0.38 -8.67 24.98
N TYR A 203 -1.27 -7.71 24.74
CA TYR A 203 -1.12 -6.35 25.26
C TYR A 203 -2.49 -5.79 25.63
N TYR A 204 -2.52 -4.77 26.49
CA TYR A 204 -3.74 -4.06 26.83
C TYR A 204 -3.89 -2.82 25.96
N MET A 205 -5.11 -2.55 25.46
CA MET A 205 -5.41 -1.37 24.63
C MET A 205 -5.14 -0.04 25.36
N LYS A 206 -5.03 -0.06 26.70
CA LYS A 206 -4.71 1.08 27.55
C LYS A 206 -3.67 0.66 28.58
N GLY A 207 -2.55 1.38 28.66
CA GLY A 207 -1.49 1.17 29.64
C GLY A 207 -0.08 1.22 29.02
N ASP A 208 0.93 1.31 29.88
CA ASP A 208 2.35 1.43 29.50
C ASP A 208 3.01 0.07 29.19
N GLY A 209 2.25 -0.84 28.57
CA GLY A 209 2.73 -2.17 28.21
C GLY A 209 3.84 -2.09 27.17
N LYS A 210 4.84 -2.98 27.27
CA LYS A 210 5.87 -3.13 26.24
C LYS A 210 5.24 -3.61 24.94
N ASN A 211 5.79 -3.16 23.81
CA ASN A 211 5.37 -3.62 22.50
C ASN A 211 5.78 -5.11 22.33
N PRO A 212 4.83 -6.03 22.06
CA PRO A 212 5.14 -7.45 21.87
C PRO A 212 6.17 -7.75 20.77
N PHE A 213 6.26 -6.89 19.74
CA PHE A 213 7.28 -7.04 18.71
C PHE A 213 8.69 -6.79 19.26
N ASP A 214 8.86 -5.77 20.11
CA ASP A 214 10.14 -5.49 20.76
C ASP A 214 10.52 -6.60 21.75
N GLU A 215 9.54 -7.19 22.44
CA GLU A 215 9.76 -8.37 23.28
C GLU A 215 10.31 -9.55 22.46
N TYR A 216 9.71 -9.83 21.29
CA TYR A 216 10.21 -10.86 20.39
C TYR A 216 11.68 -10.59 19.99
N LEU A 217 12.01 -9.35 19.64
CA LEU A 217 13.37 -8.99 19.23
C LEU A 217 14.39 -9.17 20.37
N GLU A 218 14.02 -8.88 21.62
CA GLU A 218 14.84 -9.17 22.79
C GLU A 218 15.09 -10.68 22.96
N THR A 219 14.10 -11.53 22.66
CA THR A 219 14.31 -13.00 22.69
C THR A 219 15.31 -13.51 21.67
N LEU A 220 15.55 -12.76 20.58
CA LEU A 220 16.56 -13.09 19.58
C LEU A 220 17.96 -12.64 19.99
N ARG A 221 18.07 -11.53 20.74
CA ARG A 221 19.36 -11.00 21.24
C ARG A 221 19.95 -11.85 22.36
N ASN A 222 19.11 -12.54 23.11
CA ASN A 222 19.51 -13.37 24.25
C ASN A 222 19.77 -14.84 23.87
N LYS A 223 19.90 -15.14 22.58
CA LYS A 223 20.29 -16.44 22.03
C LYS A 223 21.70 -16.38 21.46
#